data_AF-A0A5J4KWL4-F1
#
_entry.id   AF-A0A5J4KWL4-F1
#
_cell.length_a   1.000
_cell.length_b   1.000
_cell.length_c   1.000
_cell.angle_alpha   90.00
_cell.angle_beta   90.00
_cell.angle_gamma   90.00
#
_symmetry.space_group_name_H-M   'P 1'
#
loop_
_entity.id
_entity.type
_entity.pdbx_description
1 polymer ?
#
loop_
_entity_poly.entity_id
_entity_poly.type
_entity_poly.pdbx_seq_one_letter_code
_entity_poly.pdbx_strand_id
1 'polypeptide(L)'
;MDAMPGKSIERRGTAFLDTILAFTKAQFAPDQVRLFVLPFNQRAIHLYEKMGFKQVGSYMQESTLYGKREFIEMTYHQQEKPA
;
A
#
# COMPACT_ATOMS: atom_id res chain seq x y z
N MET A 1 10.21 -9.03 32.17
CA MET A 1 9.58 -9.48 30.91
C MET A 1 8.18 -8.90 30.93
N ASP A 2 8.03 -7.65 30.49
CA ASP A 2 6.73 -6.98 30.52
C ASP A 2 5.94 -7.32 29.26
N ALA A 3 4.77 -7.90 29.47
CA ALA A 3 3.81 -8.19 28.43
C ALA A 3 3.40 -6.89 27.70
N MET A 4 3.54 -6.87 26.37
CA MET A 4 3.02 -5.78 25.55
C MET A 4 1.48 -5.80 25.56
N PRO A 5 0.81 -4.68 25.94
CA PRO A 5 -0.64 -4.62 25.98
C PRO A 5 -1.22 -4.57 24.56
N GLY A 6 -2.32 -5.28 24.36
CA GLY A 6 -2.98 -5.50 23.07
C GLY A 6 -3.18 -4.22 22.24
N LYS A 7 -2.42 -4.11 21.14
CA LYS A 7 -2.68 -3.10 20.10
C LYS A 7 -3.71 -3.65 19.12
N SER A 8 -4.85 -2.96 19.02
CA SER A 8 -5.94 -3.22 18.08
C SER A 8 -5.42 -3.48 16.66
N ILE A 9 -6.04 -4.45 15.98
CA ILE A 9 -5.63 -4.98 14.67
C ILE A 9 -5.56 -3.88 13.60
N GLU A 10 -6.37 -2.83 13.73
CA GLU A 10 -6.45 -1.70 12.81
C GLU A 10 -5.16 -0.88 12.71
N ARG A 11 -4.43 -0.72 13.82
CA ARG A 11 -3.18 0.05 13.83
C ARG A 11 -2.01 -0.68 13.16
N ARG A 12 -2.16 -1.97 12.84
CA ARG A 12 -1.09 -2.76 12.20
C ARG A 12 -0.95 -2.48 10.72
N GLY A 13 -2.05 -2.22 10.00
CA GLY A 13 -1.99 -1.97 8.55
C GLY A 13 -1.19 -0.71 8.20
N THR A 14 -1.46 0.39 8.89
CA THR A 14 -0.73 1.65 8.72
C THR A 14 0.74 1.51 9.11
N ALA A 15 1.02 0.94 10.29
CA ALA A 15 2.39 0.77 10.76
C ALA A 15 3.21 -0.16 9.85
N PHE A 16 2.57 -1.21 9.32
CA PHE A 16 3.20 -2.13 8.38
C PHE A 16 3.54 -1.43 7.06
N LEU A 17 2.58 -0.69 6.48
CA LEU A 17 2.81 0.03 5.24
C LEU A 17 3.87 1.12 5.41
N ASP A 18 3.84 1.87 6.51
CA ASP A 18 4.83 2.89 6.83
C ASP A 18 6.24 2.28 6.95
N THR A 19 6.36 1.12 7.61
CA THR A 19 7.64 0.38 7.71
C THR A 19 8.15 -0.05 6.34
N ILE A 20 7.26 -0.55 5.46
CA ILE A 20 7.64 -0.92 4.10
C ILE A 20 8.08 0.30 3.31
N LEU A 21 7.33 1.40 3.34
CA LEU A 21 7.69 2.62 2.62
C LEU A 21 9.03 3.19 3.09
N ALA A 22 9.28 3.20 4.41
CA ALA A 22 10.55 3.63 4.99
C ALA A 22 11.72 2.74 4.54
N PHE A 23 11.54 1.42 4.59
CA PHE A 23 12.54 0.46 4.11
C PHE A 23 12.81 0.63 2.60
N THR A 24 11.75 0.70 1.79
CA THR A 24 11.86 0.85 0.34
C THR A 24 12.56 2.16 -0.03
N LYS A 25 12.26 3.25 0.68
CA LYS A 25 12.96 4.54 0.51
C LYS A 25 14.46 4.41 0.84
N ALA A 26 14.78 3.82 1.99
CA ALA A 26 16.16 3.72 2.45
C ALA A 26 17.03 2.83 1.54
N GLN A 27 16.45 1.74 1.01
CA GLN A 27 17.20 0.73 0.27
C GLN A 27 17.27 1.01 -1.24
N PHE A 28 16.24 1.62 -1.83
CA PHE A 28 16.11 1.72 -3.29
C PHE A 28 15.91 3.15 -3.80
N ALA A 29 15.58 4.11 -2.94
CA ALA A 29 15.28 5.50 -3.29
C ALA A 29 14.40 5.66 -4.56
N PRO A 30 13.24 4.98 -4.66
CA PRO A 30 12.46 5.02 -5.88
C PRO A 30 11.68 6.33 -6.02
N ASP A 31 11.60 6.86 -7.23
CA ASP A 31 10.77 8.02 -7.55
C ASP A 31 9.27 7.75 -7.29
N GLN A 32 8.87 6.48 -7.42
CA GLN A 32 7.49 6.05 -7.29
C GLN A 32 7.37 4.62 -6.77
N VAL A 33 6.42 4.40 -5.86
CA VAL A 33 5.97 3.08 -5.41
C VAL A 33 4.61 2.78 -6.03
N ARG A 34 4.41 1.55 -6.52
CA ARG A 34 3.15 1.10 -7.12
C ARG A 34 2.63 -0.13 -6.40
N LEU A 35 1.31 -0.21 -6.28
CA LEU A 35 0.62 -1.40 -5.79
C LEU A 35 -0.62 -1.69 -6.64
N PHE A 36 -1.03 -2.95 -6.61
CA PHE A 36 -2.23 -3.44 -7.30
C PHE A 36 -3.15 -4.07 -6.26
N VAL A 37 -4.41 -3.64 -6.24
CA VAL A 37 -5.39 -4.08 -5.23
C VAL A 37 -6.70 -4.49 -5.88
N LEU A 38 -7.34 -5.54 -5.38
CA LEU A 38 -8.64 -5.97 -5.87
C LEU A 38 -9.72 -4.92 -5.53
N PRO A 39 -10.64 -4.59 -6.45
CA PRO A 39 -11.66 -3.55 -6.25
C PRO A 39 -12.53 -3.74 -5.01
N PHE A 40 -12.79 -4.97 -4.58
CA PHE A 40 -13.61 -5.21 -3.39
C PHE A 40 -12.89 -4.89 -2.07
N ASN A 41 -11.55 -4.73 -2.07
CA ASN A 41 -10.78 -4.47 -0.86
C ASN A 41 -10.78 -2.97 -0.49
N GLN A 42 -11.99 -2.44 -0.32
CA GLN A 42 -12.24 -1.04 0.00
C GLN A 42 -11.49 -0.60 1.25
N ARG A 43 -11.37 -1.47 2.26
CA ARG A 43 -10.60 -1.17 3.48
C ARG A 43 -9.12 -0.87 3.18
N ALA A 44 -8.47 -1.65 2.32
CA ALA A 44 -7.08 -1.41 1.96
C ALA A 44 -6.92 -0.17 1.07
N ILE A 45 -7.83 0.03 0.12
CA ILE A 45 -7.85 1.22 -0.75
C ILE A 45 -7.87 2.49 0.11
N HIS A 46 -8.83 2.61 1.04
CA HIS A 46 -8.90 3.77 1.94
C HIS A 46 -7.65 3.94 2.82
N LEU A 47 -6.99 2.85 3.22
CA LEU A 47 -5.72 2.91 3.95
C LEU A 47 -4.61 3.49 3.07
N TYR A 48 -4.49 3.03 1.83
CA TYR A 48 -3.48 3.51 0.88
C TYR A 48 -3.70 4.99 0.55
N GLU A 49 -4.93 5.41 0.30
CA GLU A 49 -5.28 6.82 0.08
C GLU A 49 -4.89 7.72 1.25
N LYS A 50 -5.21 7.29 2.48
CA LYS A 50 -4.80 8.01 3.70
C LYS A 50 -3.29 8.14 3.85
N MET A 51 -2.53 7.20 3.30
CA MET A 51 -1.06 7.18 3.31
C MET A 51 -0.45 7.90 2.11
N GLY A 52 -1.27 8.51 1.25
CA GLY A 52 -0.82 9.34 0.12
C GLY A 52 -0.72 8.60 -1.22
N PHE A 53 -1.16 7.35 -1.30
CA PHE A 53 -1.33 6.71 -2.60
C PHE A 53 -2.50 7.33 -3.37
N LYS A 54 -2.39 7.38 -4.69
CA LYS A 54 -3.44 7.83 -5.59
C LYS A 54 -3.80 6.69 -6.53
N GLN A 55 -5.09 6.46 -6.76
CA GLN A 55 -5.54 5.57 -7.81
C GLN A 55 -5.19 6.19 -9.18
N VAL A 56 -4.49 5.43 -10.03
CA VAL A 56 -4.06 5.90 -11.36
C VAL A 56 -4.69 5.12 -12.51
N GLY A 57 -5.32 3.99 -12.22
CA GLY A 57 -5.99 3.18 -13.24
C GLY A 57 -6.49 1.85 -12.70
N SER A 58 -6.89 0.98 -13.62
CA SER A 58 -7.11 -0.43 -13.36
C SER A 58 -6.59 -1.28 -14.51
N TYR A 59 -6.24 -2.53 -14.21
CA TYR A 59 -5.72 -3.51 -15.15
C TYR A 59 -6.43 -4.85 -14.98
N MET A 60 -6.77 -5.48 -16.11
CA MET A 60 -7.33 -6.83 -16.13
C MET A 60 -6.20 -7.85 -16.15
N GLN A 61 -6.01 -8.56 -15.04
CA GLN A 61 -5.04 -9.64 -14.95
C GLN A 61 -5.73 -11.00 -15.11
N GLU A 62 -5.18 -11.84 -15.98
CA GLU A 62 -5.59 -13.23 -16.15
C GLU A 62 -4.70 -14.14 -15.31
N SER A 63 -5.32 -14.98 -14.47
CA SER A 63 -4.64 -15.99 -13.66
C SER A 63 -5.26 -17.36 -13.91
N THR A 64 -4.43 -18.40 -14.00
CA THR A 64 -4.88 -19.78 -14.13
C THR A 64 -5.73 -20.25 -12.95
N LEU A 65 -5.54 -19.68 -11.76
CA LEU A 65 -6.26 -20.07 -10.54
C LEU A 65 -7.54 -19.28 -10.30
N TYR A 66 -7.57 -18.01 -10.72
CA TYR A 66 -8.64 -17.07 -10.36
C TYR A 66 -9.35 -16.44 -11.57
N GLY A 67 -9.00 -16.86 -12.78
CA GLY A 67 -9.52 -16.32 -14.04
C GLY A 67 -9.13 -14.86 -14.25
N LYS A 68 -9.92 -14.13 -15.04
CA LYS A 68 -9.75 -12.70 -15.26
C LYS A 68 -10.27 -11.90 -14.07
N ARG A 69 -9.43 -11.02 -13.55
CA ARG A 69 -9.72 -10.14 -12.41
C ARG A 69 -9.23 -8.73 -12.70
N GLU A 70 -10.05 -7.75 -12.34
CA GLU A 70 -9.63 -6.36 -12.32
C GLU A 70 -8.78 -6.11 -11.07
N PHE A 71 -7.69 -5.39 -11.23
CA PHE A 71 -6.91 -4.80 -10.16
C PHE A 71 -6.86 -3.30 -10.35
N ILE A 72 -7.07 -2.55 -9.27
CA ILE A 72 -6.84 -1.12 -9.21
C ILE A 72 -5.34 -0.89 -9.03
N GLU A 73 -4.76 -0.06 -9.88
CA GLU A 73 -3.38 0.43 -9.72
C GLU A 73 -3.38 1.70 -8.87
N MET A 74 -2.54 1.72 -7.85
CA MET A 74 -2.32 2.90 -7.01
C MET A 74 -0.85 3.24 -6.91
N THR A 75 -0.54 4.53 -6.87
CA THR A 75 0.83 5.05 -6.90
C THR A 75 1.09 6.00 -5.75
N TYR A 76 2.28 5.91 -5.18
CA TYR A 76 2.79 6.84 -4.19
C TYR A 76 4.06 7.47 -4.74
N HIS A 77 4.05 8.78 -4.90
CA HIS A 77 5.23 9.55 -5.27
C HIS A 77 5.93 10.03 -4.00
N GLN A 78 7.25 9.89 -3.98
CA GLN A 78 8.04 10.36 -2.86
C GLN A 78 8.04 11.89 -2.91
N GLN A 79 7.32 12.55 -2.00
CA GLN A 79 7.38 14.01 -1.92
C GLN A 79 8.80 14.41 -1.54
N GLU A 80 9.44 15.23 -2.37
CA GLU A 80 10.67 15.93 -2.00
C GLU A 80 10.38 16.79 -0.78
N LYS A 81 11.22 16.63 0.25
CA LYS A 81 11.28 17.58 1.35
C LYS A 81 11.68 18.92 0.71
N PRO A 82 10.92 20.02 0.85
CA PRO A 82 11.40 21.30 0.37
C PRO A 82 12.72 21.60 1.09
N ALA A 83 13.69 22.06 0.29
CA ALA A 83 15.06 22.35 0.69
C ALA A 83 15.15 23.26 1.93
#